data_AF-A0A7S4BQ04-F1
#
_entry.id   AF-A0A7S4BQ04-F1
#
_cell.length_a   1.000
_cell.length_b   1.000
_cell.length_c   1.000
_cell.angle_alpha   90.00
_cell.angle_beta   90.00
_cell.angle_gamma   90.00
#
_symmetry.space_group_name_H-M   'P 1'
#
loop_
_entity.id
_entity.type
_entity.pdbx_description
1 polymer ?
#
loop_
_entity_poly.entity_id
_entity_poly.type
_entity_poly.pdbx_seq_one_letter_code
_entity_poly.pdbx_strand_id
1 'polypeptide(L)'
;MDRKGFPIYNPSGKYMVRLKFNGIERRILVDDRLPLSRDGRLMCSHSSHKEELWVSIIEKAYLKVNGGYDFPGSNSGIDMHSLTGWIPEQFGTRDEGFNPERLWERLESASKFGDCLVTVATDEMSDAEADAVGLVSAHAYAVLQVRSVSGLRLLQLKNPWSKTRWQGAYSVHDTVRWTAALRSAVEYDLTAAMQSDNGIFWIDYPSLLRYYQGVYINWNPQLFRHHTSIHAQWPLRPARSPNDLATLGPNPQLSLSVNVSGDRAAAVWLLLTRHTTRKQQGKDDFLTVHVFKQRGGRRVYHLETCWLQGVYTNRPHCLVKFDVDPGTHTLTLALAQYKAVPHQVDYTLNVYSMAPFALRTLPMGLRHALHAKGRWHGIAAGGCQNYDSYIDNPRYLLTVAEPTDVLLELQCLSDSFSLGLDVDVVDGGETAQRNQFPLKSGTRTEPQGRERALVRACACASECAYACVDWRVRACAWMAARACVRRHLPCGPRDGRGAVSKGKVQHRAGDVQASAGG
;
A
#
# COMPACT_ATOMS: atom_id res chain seq x y z
N MET A 1 15.23 0.54 -37.89
CA MET A 1 16.15 1.69 -37.98
C MET A 1 17.01 1.51 -39.21
N ASP A 2 17.44 2.59 -39.85
CA ASP A 2 18.48 2.53 -40.88
C ASP A 2 19.87 2.36 -40.24
N ARG A 3 20.92 2.36 -41.06
CA ARG A 3 22.31 2.26 -40.57
C ARG A 3 22.76 3.45 -39.71
N LYS A 4 22.01 4.55 -39.72
CA LYS A 4 22.28 5.77 -38.95
C LYS A 4 21.41 5.86 -37.68
N GLY A 5 20.58 4.85 -37.42
CA GLY A 5 19.69 4.84 -36.26
C GLY A 5 18.39 5.62 -36.47
N PHE A 6 18.06 6.04 -37.70
CA PHE A 6 16.76 6.67 -37.98
C PHE A 6 15.65 5.63 -38.06
N PRO A 7 14.46 5.91 -37.52
CA PRO A 7 13.31 5.04 -37.67
C PRO A 7 13.00 4.85 -39.17
N ILE A 8 12.84 3.60 -39.62
CA ILE A 8 12.33 3.30 -40.96
C ILE A 8 10.91 2.76 -40.78
N TYR A 9 10.01 3.20 -41.64
CA TYR A 9 8.69 2.59 -41.80
C TYR A 9 8.81 1.06 -41.99
N ASN A 10 7.99 0.29 -41.27
CA ASN A 10 7.93 -1.14 -41.49
C ASN A 10 6.97 -1.41 -42.65
N PRO A 11 7.42 -1.92 -43.81
CA PRO A 11 6.55 -2.16 -44.97
C PRO A 11 5.45 -3.20 -44.69
N SER A 12 5.58 -4.01 -43.64
CA SER A 12 4.53 -4.94 -43.21
C SER A 12 3.45 -4.30 -42.34
N GLY A 13 3.61 -3.02 -41.97
CA GLY A 13 2.67 -2.26 -41.12
C GLY A 13 2.47 -2.83 -39.72
N LYS A 14 3.42 -3.63 -39.21
CA LYS A 14 3.32 -4.32 -37.89
C LYS A 14 4.42 -3.88 -36.94
N TYR A 15 4.03 -3.60 -35.71
CA TYR A 15 4.92 -3.06 -34.69
C TYR A 15 4.74 -3.82 -33.38
N MET A 16 5.82 -3.88 -32.61
CA MET A 16 5.84 -4.49 -31.29
C MET A 16 6.31 -3.44 -30.29
N VAL A 17 5.46 -3.10 -29.34
CA VAL A 17 5.76 -2.18 -28.24
C VAL A 17 5.93 -2.99 -26.96
N ARG A 18 6.95 -2.69 -26.17
CA ARG A 18 7.12 -3.26 -24.83
C ARG A 18 6.51 -2.30 -23.82
N LEU A 19 5.57 -2.79 -23.01
CA LEU A 19 4.95 -2.05 -21.92
C LEU A 19 5.01 -2.87 -20.63
N LYS A 20 5.22 -2.20 -19.49
CA LYS A 20 5.08 -2.80 -18.17
C LYS A 20 3.60 -2.86 -17.81
N PHE A 21 3.04 -4.07 -17.72
CA PHE A 21 1.63 -4.26 -17.42
C PHE A 21 1.43 -5.47 -16.49
N ASN A 22 0.62 -5.30 -15.44
CA ASN A 22 0.44 -6.28 -14.36
C ASN A 22 1.79 -6.70 -13.74
N GLY A 23 2.68 -5.73 -13.56
CA GLY A 23 3.99 -5.89 -12.91
C GLY A 23 5.08 -6.60 -13.73
N ILE A 24 4.83 -6.95 -14.99
CA ILE A 24 5.83 -7.58 -15.89
C ILE A 24 5.86 -6.87 -17.26
N GLU A 25 6.99 -6.94 -17.95
CA GLU A 25 7.07 -6.46 -19.33
C GLU A 25 6.27 -7.37 -20.26
N ARG A 26 5.45 -6.76 -21.12
CA ARG A 26 4.64 -7.44 -22.12
C ARG A 26 4.91 -6.87 -23.50
N ARG A 27 4.97 -7.76 -24.49
CA ARG A 27 5.09 -7.42 -25.91
C ARG A 27 3.69 -7.24 -26.49
N ILE A 28 3.35 -6.03 -26.91
CA ILE A 28 2.06 -5.67 -27.46
C ILE A 28 2.22 -5.47 -28.96
N LEU A 29 1.55 -6.33 -29.74
CA LEU A 29 1.54 -6.24 -31.19
C LEU A 29 0.43 -5.31 -31.65
N VAL A 30 0.76 -4.34 -32.49
CA VAL A 30 -0.16 -3.39 -33.11
C VAL A 30 0.18 -3.21 -34.58
N ASP A 31 -0.81 -2.87 -35.39
CA ASP A 31 -0.59 -2.39 -36.75
C ASP A 31 -0.57 -0.86 -36.82
N ASP A 32 -0.28 -0.29 -37.99
CA ASP A 32 -0.25 1.14 -38.29
C ASP A 32 -1.59 1.75 -38.74
N ARG A 33 -2.71 1.04 -38.58
CA ARG A 33 -4.03 1.63 -38.85
C ARG A 33 -4.43 2.58 -37.73
N LEU A 34 -4.23 3.87 -37.93
CA LEU A 34 -4.48 4.92 -36.93
C LEU A 34 -5.83 5.62 -37.18
N PRO A 35 -6.50 6.10 -36.11
CA PRO A 35 -7.75 6.83 -36.27
C PRO A 35 -7.50 8.20 -36.93
N LEU A 36 -8.28 8.49 -37.97
CA LEU A 36 -8.26 9.74 -38.71
C LEU A 36 -9.61 10.46 -38.55
N SER A 37 -9.57 11.79 -38.50
CA SER A 37 -10.75 12.62 -38.63
C SER A 37 -11.32 12.54 -40.05
N ARG A 38 -12.51 13.09 -40.26
CA ARG A 38 -13.10 13.20 -41.61
C ARG A 38 -12.21 13.95 -42.60
N ASP A 39 -11.40 14.87 -42.10
CA ASP A 39 -10.47 15.68 -42.88
C ASP A 39 -9.09 15.02 -43.04
N GLY A 40 -8.94 13.75 -42.63
CA GLY A 40 -7.68 13.01 -42.75
C GLY A 40 -6.61 13.38 -41.73
N ARG A 41 -6.97 14.05 -40.62
CA ARG A 41 -6.02 14.38 -39.54
C ARG A 41 -5.96 13.27 -38.50
N LEU A 42 -4.78 12.95 -37.99
CA LEU A 42 -4.61 12.00 -36.90
C LEU A 42 -5.39 12.46 -35.66
N MET A 43 -6.18 11.55 -35.08
CA MET A 43 -6.94 11.79 -33.85
C MET A 43 -6.24 11.25 -32.59
N CYS A 44 -5.02 10.74 -32.76
CA CYS A 44 -4.13 10.23 -31.73
C CYS A 44 -2.94 11.17 -31.54
N SER A 45 -2.17 10.97 -30.47
CA SER A 45 -0.87 11.64 -30.29
C SER A 45 0.03 11.36 -31.49
N HIS A 46 0.65 12.42 -32.02
CA HIS A 46 1.52 12.34 -33.20
C HIS A 46 2.66 13.34 -33.09
N SER A 47 3.77 13.07 -33.78
CA SER A 47 4.87 14.01 -33.91
C SER A 47 4.51 15.17 -34.84
N SER A 48 5.21 16.30 -34.71
CA SER A 48 5.21 17.35 -35.72
C SER A 48 5.92 16.89 -37.00
N HIS A 49 6.86 15.95 -36.89
CA HIS A 49 7.50 15.28 -38.02
C HIS A 49 6.60 14.15 -38.53
N LYS A 50 6.02 14.32 -39.71
CA LYS A 50 5.03 13.38 -40.29
C LYS A 50 5.57 11.97 -40.54
N GLU A 51 6.89 11.80 -40.60
CA GLU A 51 7.55 10.50 -40.80
C GLU A 51 7.71 9.72 -39.49
N GLU A 52 7.48 10.35 -38.34
CA GLU A 52 7.60 9.73 -37.02
C GLU A 52 6.28 9.12 -36.54
N LEU A 53 6.09 7.83 -36.85
CA LEU A 53 4.90 7.09 -36.41
C LEU A 53 4.99 6.58 -34.96
N TRP A 54 6.18 6.59 -34.36
CA TRP A 54 6.45 5.87 -33.10
C TRP A 54 5.57 6.36 -31.95
N VAL A 55 5.28 7.67 -31.87
CA VAL A 55 4.39 8.26 -30.85
C VAL A 55 2.99 7.64 -30.92
N SER A 56 2.40 7.63 -32.12
CA SER A 56 1.07 7.09 -32.35
C SER A 56 1.01 5.57 -32.15
N ILE A 57 2.08 4.85 -32.50
CA ILE A 57 2.20 3.41 -32.29
C ILE A 57 2.28 3.06 -30.80
N ILE A 58 3.05 3.81 -30.01
CA ILE A 58 3.12 3.62 -28.55
C ILE A 58 1.77 3.90 -27.90
N GLU A 59 1.12 5.01 -28.24
CA GLU A 59 -0.20 5.35 -27.72
C GLU A 59 -1.22 4.25 -28.07
N LYS A 60 -1.26 3.79 -29.33
CA LYS A 60 -2.16 2.71 -29.74
C LYS A 60 -1.92 1.42 -28.96
N ALA A 61 -0.66 1.05 -28.72
CA ALA A 61 -0.33 -0.13 -27.92
C ALA A 61 -0.77 0.04 -26.45
N TYR A 62 -0.58 1.23 -25.88
CA TYR A 62 -1.02 1.58 -24.54
C TYR A 62 -2.53 1.53 -24.40
N LEU A 63 -3.27 2.13 -25.33
CA LEU A 63 -4.72 2.13 -25.32
C LEU A 63 -5.29 0.75 -25.61
N LYS A 64 -4.64 -0.07 -26.45
CA LYS A 64 -5.04 -1.47 -26.68
C LYS A 64 -5.07 -2.28 -25.38
N VAL A 65 -4.07 -2.15 -24.50
CA VAL A 65 -4.06 -2.87 -23.22
C VAL A 65 -5.02 -2.27 -22.19
N ASN A 66 -5.38 -1.00 -22.35
CA ASN A 66 -6.33 -0.29 -21.49
C ASN A 66 -7.81 -0.33 -21.98
N GLY A 67 -8.10 -1.14 -23.01
CA GLY A 67 -9.49 -1.37 -23.48
C GLY A 67 -9.95 -0.45 -24.61
N GLY A 68 -9.04 0.24 -25.29
CA GLY A 68 -9.29 1.06 -26.48
C GLY A 68 -9.19 2.57 -26.23
N TYR A 69 -9.51 3.35 -27.28
CA TYR A 69 -9.47 4.82 -27.28
C TYR A 69 -10.57 5.48 -26.42
N ASP A 70 -11.60 4.73 -26.04
CA ASP A 70 -12.58 5.15 -25.04
C ASP A 70 -11.97 5.04 -23.63
N PHE A 71 -10.90 5.78 -23.38
CA PHE A 71 -10.12 5.74 -22.15
C PHE A 71 -10.49 6.95 -21.29
N PRO A 72 -10.95 6.76 -20.03
CA PRO A 72 -11.47 7.84 -19.20
C PRO A 72 -10.40 8.79 -18.65
N GLY A 73 -9.15 8.65 -19.09
CA GLY A 73 -7.99 9.34 -18.53
C GLY A 73 -7.27 8.52 -17.46
N SER A 74 -6.09 9.00 -17.07
CA SER A 74 -5.21 8.35 -16.10
C SER A 74 -4.33 9.37 -15.40
N ASN A 75 -3.54 8.87 -14.47
CA ASN A 75 -2.48 9.59 -13.79
C ASN A 75 -1.17 9.33 -14.55
N SER A 76 -0.45 10.40 -14.89
CA SER A 76 0.84 10.34 -15.60
C SER A 76 1.87 9.45 -14.91
N GLY A 77 1.88 9.36 -13.57
CA GLY A 77 2.76 8.45 -12.84
C GLY A 77 2.51 6.97 -13.17
N ILE A 78 1.25 6.58 -13.35
CA ILE A 78 0.85 5.21 -13.74
C ILE A 78 1.20 4.97 -15.22
N ASP A 79 0.92 5.95 -16.07
CA ASP A 79 1.21 5.89 -17.50
C ASP A 79 2.72 5.75 -17.74
N MET A 80 3.52 6.57 -17.06
CA MET A 80 4.98 6.52 -17.09
C MET A 80 5.52 5.20 -16.54
N HIS A 81 4.94 4.65 -15.47
CA HIS A 81 5.31 3.31 -15.00
C HIS A 81 5.06 2.25 -16.08
N SER A 82 3.95 2.35 -16.81
CA SER A 82 3.61 1.42 -17.89
C SER A 82 4.56 1.54 -19.08
N LEU A 83 5.02 2.74 -19.40
CA LEU A 83 5.95 3.00 -20.50
C LEU A 83 7.41 2.62 -20.17
N THR A 84 7.85 2.86 -18.94
CA THR A 84 9.28 2.81 -18.56
C THR A 84 9.62 1.71 -17.55
N GLY A 85 8.64 1.20 -16.81
CA GLY A 85 8.84 0.37 -15.63
C GLY A 85 9.35 1.13 -14.40
N TRP A 86 9.50 2.45 -14.46
CA TRP A 86 10.04 3.26 -13.36
C TRP A 86 9.06 3.38 -12.20
N ILE A 87 9.57 3.39 -10.97
CA ILE A 87 8.80 3.23 -9.75
C ILE A 87 7.96 4.48 -9.50
N PRO A 88 6.62 4.41 -9.54
CA PRO A 88 5.76 5.58 -9.43
C PRO A 88 5.61 6.01 -7.97
N GLU A 89 5.94 7.26 -7.69
CA GLU A 89 5.65 7.98 -6.46
C GLU A 89 4.71 9.15 -6.75
N GLN A 90 3.74 9.38 -5.88
CA GLN A 90 2.75 10.43 -6.02
C GLN A 90 2.67 11.26 -4.74
N PHE A 91 2.48 12.57 -4.92
CA PHE A 91 2.12 13.52 -3.88
C PHE A 91 0.86 14.28 -4.30
N GLY A 92 -0.15 14.32 -3.43
CA GLY A 92 -1.21 15.31 -3.50
C GLY A 92 -0.83 16.52 -2.65
N THR A 93 -0.78 17.72 -3.23
CA THR A 93 -0.44 18.95 -2.47
C THR A 93 -1.51 19.33 -1.45
N ARG A 94 -2.71 18.73 -1.55
CA ARG A 94 -3.83 18.88 -0.62
C ARG A 94 -4.05 17.66 0.30
N ASP A 95 -3.18 16.64 0.21
CA ASP A 95 -3.30 15.45 1.05
C ASP A 95 -3.01 15.80 2.53
N GLU A 96 -3.71 15.12 3.45
CA GLU A 96 -3.44 15.26 4.88
C GLU A 96 -2.00 14.82 5.20
N GLY A 97 -1.25 15.67 5.90
CA GLY A 97 0.16 15.44 6.19
C GLY A 97 1.12 15.76 5.03
N PHE A 98 0.65 16.40 3.96
CA PHE A 98 1.53 16.96 2.93
C PHE A 98 2.55 17.92 3.53
N ASN A 99 3.83 17.74 3.15
CA ASN A 99 4.93 18.59 3.58
C ASN A 99 5.63 19.19 2.34
N PRO A 100 5.52 20.51 2.12
CA PRO A 100 6.11 21.16 0.95
C PRO A 100 7.64 21.13 0.96
N GLU A 101 8.29 21.16 2.12
CA GLU A 101 9.75 21.09 2.19
C GLU A 101 10.25 19.71 1.77
N ARG A 102 9.58 18.66 2.25
CA ARG A 102 9.90 17.28 1.88
C ARG A 102 9.72 17.03 0.38
N LEU A 103 8.67 17.59 -0.23
CA LEU A 103 8.48 17.51 -1.68
C LEU A 103 9.60 18.24 -2.43
N TRP A 104 10.02 19.42 -1.97
CA TRP A 104 11.10 20.15 -2.61
C TRP A 104 12.43 19.38 -2.55
N GLU A 105 12.79 18.85 -1.38
CA GLU A 105 13.98 17.99 -1.23
C GLU A 105 13.94 16.79 -2.18
N ARG A 106 12.76 16.17 -2.33
CA ARG A 106 12.51 15.08 -3.26
C ARG A 106 12.75 15.51 -4.70
N LEU A 107 12.14 16.61 -5.15
CA LEU A 107 12.26 17.16 -6.50
C LEU A 107 13.68 17.59 -6.84
N GLU A 108 14.37 18.22 -5.89
CA GLU A 108 15.75 18.66 -6.09
C GLU A 108 16.70 17.47 -6.19
N SER A 109 16.56 16.48 -5.31
CA SER A 109 17.32 15.22 -5.38
C SER A 109 17.07 14.49 -6.70
N ALA A 110 15.79 14.35 -7.07
CA ALA A 110 15.31 13.82 -8.34
C ALA A 110 16.01 14.46 -9.55
N SER A 111 16.03 15.79 -9.60
CA SER A 111 16.60 16.55 -10.72
C SER A 111 18.13 16.51 -10.77
N LYS A 112 18.82 16.47 -9.62
CA LYS A 112 20.30 16.51 -9.57
C LYS A 112 20.96 15.28 -10.17
N PHE A 113 20.36 14.10 -9.99
CA PHE A 113 20.97 12.84 -10.45
C PHE A 113 20.39 12.33 -11.79
N GLY A 114 19.30 12.93 -12.28
CA GLY A 114 18.66 12.49 -13.52
C GLY A 114 18.01 11.10 -13.42
N ASP A 115 17.84 10.59 -12.20
CA ASP A 115 17.35 9.23 -11.92
C ASP A 115 15.82 9.15 -11.85
N CYS A 116 15.11 10.16 -12.35
CA CYS A 116 13.66 10.15 -12.33
C CYS A 116 13.05 10.98 -13.47
N LEU A 117 11.77 10.72 -13.72
CA LEU A 117 10.92 11.52 -14.60
C LEU A 117 9.84 12.16 -13.74
N VAL A 118 9.64 13.47 -13.92
CA VAL A 118 8.73 14.26 -13.08
C VAL A 118 7.65 14.88 -13.95
N THR A 119 6.41 14.74 -13.50
CA THR A 119 5.26 15.42 -14.09
C THR A 119 4.40 16.03 -12.99
N VAL A 120 3.70 17.10 -13.33
CA VAL A 120 2.74 17.77 -12.45
C VAL A 120 1.41 17.94 -13.17
N ALA A 121 0.31 17.88 -12.44
CA ALA A 121 -1.02 18.03 -13.01
C ALA A 121 -1.82 19.12 -12.29
N THR A 122 -2.44 19.97 -13.09
CA THR A 122 -3.51 20.87 -12.64
C THR A 122 -4.77 20.06 -12.37
N ASP A 123 -5.68 20.64 -11.60
CA ASP A 123 -7.04 20.11 -11.43
C ASP A 123 -8.02 20.92 -12.28
N GLU A 124 -9.31 20.65 -12.12
CA GLU A 124 -10.36 21.47 -12.68
C GLU A 124 -10.24 22.93 -12.22
N MET A 125 -10.20 23.83 -13.20
CA MET A 125 -10.24 25.28 -13.08
C MET A 125 -11.22 25.82 -14.12
N SER A 126 -11.79 26.99 -13.84
CA SER A 126 -12.63 27.70 -14.81
C SER A 126 -11.79 28.21 -15.99
N ASP A 127 -12.39 28.31 -17.18
CA ASP A 127 -11.71 28.84 -18.37
C ASP A 127 -11.12 30.23 -18.12
N ALA A 128 -11.84 31.11 -17.41
CA ALA A 128 -11.37 32.44 -17.07
C ALA A 128 -10.13 32.43 -16.17
N GLU A 129 -10.07 31.53 -15.19
CA GLU A 129 -8.88 31.36 -14.34
C GLU A 129 -7.72 30.79 -15.15
N ALA A 130 -7.97 29.74 -15.93
CA ALA A 130 -7.00 29.06 -16.79
C ALA A 130 -6.32 30.05 -17.75
N ASP A 131 -7.10 30.87 -18.44
CA ASP A 131 -6.62 31.91 -19.36
C ASP A 131 -5.84 33.01 -18.63
N ALA A 132 -6.33 33.46 -17.47
CA ALA A 132 -5.68 34.51 -16.70
C ALA A 132 -4.29 34.11 -16.20
N VAL A 133 -4.09 32.85 -15.83
CA VAL A 133 -2.79 32.35 -15.35
C VAL A 133 -1.96 31.65 -16.43
N GLY A 134 -2.55 31.40 -17.61
CA GLY A 134 -1.92 30.70 -18.72
C GLY A 134 -1.65 29.23 -18.45
N LEU A 135 -2.57 28.56 -17.77
CA LEU A 135 -2.55 27.11 -17.54
C LEU A 135 -3.76 26.46 -18.22
N VAL A 136 -3.73 25.14 -18.27
CA VAL A 136 -4.82 24.33 -18.84
C VAL A 136 -5.44 23.53 -17.71
N SER A 137 -6.76 23.50 -17.67
CA SER A 137 -7.56 22.75 -16.70
C SER A 137 -7.36 21.24 -16.84
N ALA A 138 -7.27 20.52 -15.72
CA ALA A 138 -7.14 19.07 -15.66
C ALA A 138 -6.07 18.48 -16.62
N HIS A 139 -4.87 19.08 -16.63
CA HIS A 139 -3.83 18.80 -17.63
C HIS A 139 -2.46 18.52 -17.00
N ALA A 140 -1.70 17.64 -17.65
CA ALA A 140 -0.36 17.24 -17.20
C ALA A 140 0.75 18.01 -17.91
N TYR A 141 1.77 18.40 -17.15
CA TYR A 141 2.97 19.09 -17.60
C TYR A 141 4.21 18.29 -17.21
N ALA A 142 5.20 18.25 -18.09
CA ALA A 142 6.50 17.68 -17.77
C ALA A 142 7.33 18.71 -16.99
N VAL A 143 7.99 18.29 -15.91
CA VAL A 143 9.00 19.12 -15.24
C VAL A 143 10.35 18.79 -15.86
N LEU A 144 10.95 19.77 -16.52
CA LEU A 144 12.23 19.63 -17.22
C LEU A 144 13.41 19.92 -16.31
N GLN A 145 13.27 20.90 -15.40
CA GLN A 145 14.34 21.32 -14.49
C GLN A 145 13.79 21.75 -13.14
N VAL A 146 14.57 21.50 -12.09
CA VAL A 146 14.36 22.00 -10.73
C VAL A 146 15.62 22.74 -10.29
N ARG A 147 15.52 24.00 -9.90
CA ARG A 147 16.66 24.86 -9.55
C ARG A 147 16.42 25.59 -8.23
N SER A 148 17.41 25.49 -7.34
CA SER A 148 17.55 26.36 -6.16
C SER A 148 18.62 27.41 -6.46
N VAL A 149 18.25 28.68 -6.59
CA VAL A 149 19.16 29.76 -7.00
C VAL A 149 18.85 31.06 -6.27
N SER A 150 19.85 31.69 -5.67
CA SER A 150 19.67 32.98 -4.95
C SER A 150 18.53 32.96 -3.91
N GLY A 151 18.36 31.83 -3.20
CA GLY A 151 17.27 31.64 -2.24
C GLY A 151 15.88 31.37 -2.86
N LEU A 152 15.78 31.35 -4.19
CA LEU A 152 14.56 31.04 -4.93
C LEU A 152 14.51 29.57 -5.32
N ARG A 153 13.29 29.05 -5.41
CA ARG A 153 12.95 27.69 -5.82
C ARG A 153 12.14 27.75 -7.10
N LEU A 154 12.76 27.42 -8.22
CA LEU A 154 12.20 27.56 -9.57
C LEU A 154 12.12 26.21 -10.26
N LEU A 155 11.06 26.01 -11.05
CA LEU A 155 10.89 24.85 -11.90
C LEU A 155 10.65 25.28 -13.35
N GLN A 156 11.23 24.54 -14.29
CA GLN A 156 10.94 24.68 -15.71
C GLN A 156 9.96 23.58 -16.12
N LEU A 157 8.80 23.97 -16.62
CA LEU A 157 7.73 23.07 -17.05
C LEU A 157 7.58 23.12 -18.57
N LYS A 158 7.04 22.04 -19.14
CA LYS A 158 6.62 21.96 -20.55
C LYS A 158 5.17 21.53 -20.66
N ASN A 159 4.37 22.35 -21.33
CA ASN A 159 3.08 21.95 -21.85
C ASN A 159 3.27 21.02 -23.06
N PRO A 160 2.76 19.77 -23.04
CA PRO A 160 2.85 18.84 -24.17
C PRO A 160 2.26 19.38 -25.48
N TRP A 161 1.24 20.26 -25.41
CA TRP A 161 0.65 20.89 -26.60
C TRP A 161 1.54 21.94 -27.25
N SER A 162 2.71 22.23 -26.66
CA SER A 162 3.71 23.18 -27.15
C SER A 162 3.14 24.57 -27.46
N LYS A 163 2.15 24.98 -26.65
CA LYS A 163 1.50 26.30 -26.64
C LYS A 163 0.96 26.56 -25.24
N THR A 164 0.57 27.80 -24.95
CA THR A 164 -0.03 28.21 -23.66
C THR A 164 0.97 28.09 -22.51
N ARG A 165 1.46 29.25 -22.07
CA ARG A 165 2.48 29.37 -21.03
C ARG A 165 1.96 30.15 -19.84
N TRP A 166 2.52 29.79 -18.68
CA TRP A 166 2.34 30.50 -17.41
C TRP A 166 2.50 32.02 -17.57
N GLN A 167 1.54 32.78 -17.03
CA GLN A 167 1.47 34.24 -17.11
C GLN A 167 1.83 34.95 -15.81
N GLY A 168 2.00 34.21 -14.71
CA GLY A 168 2.31 34.78 -13.38
C GLY A 168 3.80 35.06 -13.15
N ALA A 169 4.24 34.92 -11.90
CA ALA A 169 5.61 35.21 -11.49
C ALA A 169 6.64 34.39 -12.29
N TYR A 170 7.69 35.04 -12.78
CA TYR A 170 8.70 34.44 -13.65
C TYR A 170 8.18 33.94 -15.02
N SER A 171 7.02 34.42 -15.47
CA SER A 171 6.58 34.24 -16.85
C SER A 171 7.53 34.88 -17.86
N VAL A 172 7.32 34.59 -19.15
CA VAL A 172 8.05 35.24 -20.25
C VAL A 172 7.81 36.76 -20.32
N HIS A 173 6.76 37.27 -19.68
CA HIS A 173 6.43 38.70 -19.66
C HIS A 173 6.80 39.39 -18.33
N ASP A 174 7.30 38.67 -17.32
CA ASP A 174 7.70 39.23 -16.03
C ASP A 174 9.08 39.90 -16.11
N THR A 175 9.11 41.19 -16.46
CA THR A 175 10.36 41.97 -16.53
C THR A 175 10.87 42.44 -15.17
N VAL A 176 10.09 42.28 -14.10
CA VAL A 176 10.43 42.78 -12.76
C VAL A 176 11.25 41.74 -12.00
N ARG A 177 10.84 40.48 -12.02
CA ARG A 177 11.54 39.41 -11.29
C ARG A 177 12.70 38.81 -12.07
N TRP A 178 12.66 38.84 -13.40
CA TRP A 178 13.77 38.38 -14.24
C TRP A 178 14.93 39.37 -14.28
N THR A 179 15.84 39.27 -13.30
CA THR A 179 17.11 39.99 -13.35
C THR A 179 18.10 39.32 -14.31
N ALA A 180 19.09 40.08 -14.83
CA ALA A 180 20.13 39.52 -15.69
C ALA A 180 20.93 38.40 -15.00
N ALA A 181 21.25 38.58 -13.71
CA ALA A 181 21.94 37.58 -12.91
C ALA A 181 21.12 36.29 -12.77
N LEU A 182 19.81 36.40 -12.48
CA LEU A 182 18.93 35.24 -12.34
C LEU A 182 18.78 34.48 -13.66
N ARG A 183 18.55 35.19 -14.78
CA ARG A 183 18.45 34.58 -16.12
C ARG A 183 19.72 33.80 -16.48
N SER A 184 20.90 34.38 -16.21
CA SER A 184 22.18 33.71 -16.41
C SER A 184 22.29 32.44 -15.56
N ALA A 185 21.92 32.51 -14.28
CA ALA A 185 22.06 31.39 -13.35
C ALA A 185 21.13 30.18 -13.64
N VAL A 186 20.00 30.40 -14.32
CA VAL A 186 19.12 29.33 -14.79
C VAL A 186 19.24 29.06 -16.29
N GLU A 187 20.22 29.66 -16.96
CA GLU A 187 20.46 29.51 -18.41
C GLU A 187 19.20 29.84 -19.25
N TYR A 188 18.45 30.87 -18.84
CA TYR A 188 17.19 31.23 -19.48
C TYR A 188 17.39 32.31 -20.56
N ASP A 189 17.23 31.88 -21.82
CA ASP A 189 17.13 32.78 -22.97
C ASP A 189 15.71 33.33 -23.12
N LEU A 190 15.49 34.49 -22.49
CA LEU A 190 14.22 35.21 -22.58
C LEU A 190 13.91 35.69 -24.01
N THR A 191 14.92 36.05 -24.79
CA THR A 191 14.73 36.58 -26.14
C THR A 191 14.20 35.49 -27.07
N ALA A 192 14.81 34.30 -27.03
CA ALA A 192 14.30 33.13 -27.75
C ALA A 192 12.88 32.76 -27.30
N ALA A 193 12.61 32.80 -25.98
CA ALA A 193 11.29 32.50 -25.44
C ALA A 193 10.20 33.50 -25.89
N MET A 194 10.53 34.78 -26.11
CA MET A 194 9.59 35.77 -26.64
C MET A 194 9.29 35.56 -28.13
N GLN A 195 10.22 34.99 -28.91
CA GLN A 195 10.06 34.79 -30.35
C GLN A 195 9.15 33.60 -30.69
N SER A 196 9.15 32.55 -29.87
CA SER A 196 8.38 31.34 -30.13
C SER A 196 7.79 30.76 -28.85
N ASP A 197 6.48 30.54 -28.86
CA ASP A 197 5.84 29.73 -27.83
C ASP A 197 5.98 28.24 -28.20
N ASN A 198 6.80 27.54 -27.43
CA ASN A 198 7.00 26.10 -27.50
C ASN A 198 6.41 25.36 -26.28
N GLY A 199 5.59 26.05 -25.48
CA GLY A 199 4.98 25.57 -24.25
C GLY A 199 5.93 25.41 -23.06
N ILE A 200 7.20 25.83 -23.16
CA ILE A 200 8.17 25.78 -22.06
C ILE A 200 8.14 27.10 -21.28
N PHE A 201 8.07 27.02 -19.96
CA PHE A 201 8.07 28.19 -19.08
C PHE A 201 8.66 27.87 -17.71
N TRP A 202 9.05 28.91 -16.99
CA TRP A 202 9.49 28.84 -15.59
C TRP A 202 8.35 29.26 -14.67
N ILE A 203 8.33 28.66 -13.47
CA ILE A 203 7.37 28.96 -12.39
C ILE A 203 8.09 28.82 -11.04
N ASP A 204 7.69 29.60 -10.05
CA ASP A 204 8.18 29.46 -8.69
C ASP A 204 7.42 28.38 -7.90
N TYR A 205 8.11 27.80 -6.92
CA TYR A 205 7.56 26.71 -6.13
C TYR A 205 6.23 27.05 -5.41
N PRO A 206 6.04 28.25 -4.82
CA PRO A 206 4.75 28.64 -4.25
C PRO A 206 3.60 28.63 -5.27
N SER A 207 3.82 29.14 -6.49
CA SER A 207 2.81 29.08 -7.54
C SER A 207 2.54 27.64 -7.98
N LEU A 208 3.59 26.79 -8.06
CA LEU A 208 3.40 25.37 -8.36
C LEU A 208 2.49 24.70 -7.33
N LEU A 209 2.74 24.89 -6.03
CA LEU A 209 1.91 24.32 -4.96
C LEU A 209 0.46 24.83 -4.99
N ARG A 210 0.25 26.07 -5.47
CA ARG A 210 -1.08 26.67 -5.59
C ARG A 210 -1.91 26.05 -6.72
N TYR A 211 -1.31 25.88 -7.90
CA TYR A 211 -2.05 25.53 -9.13
C TYR A 211 -1.98 24.04 -9.49
N TYR A 212 -0.98 23.32 -8.98
CA TYR A 212 -0.78 21.90 -9.28
C TYR A 212 -1.11 21.06 -8.06
N GLN A 213 -2.06 20.14 -8.23
CA GLN A 213 -2.51 19.27 -7.15
C GLN A 213 -1.79 17.93 -7.12
N GLY A 214 -1.46 17.39 -8.29
CA GLY A 214 -0.73 16.13 -8.42
C GLY A 214 0.72 16.38 -8.79
N VAL A 215 1.64 15.82 -8.01
CA VAL A 215 3.06 15.71 -8.39
C VAL A 215 3.43 14.25 -8.47
N TYR A 216 3.98 13.84 -9.61
CA TYR A 216 4.29 12.45 -9.91
C TYR A 216 5.77 12.31 -10.26
N ILE A 217 6.46 11.47 -9.51
CA ILE A 217 7.88 11.19 -9.69
C ILE A 217 8.03 9.70 -9.98
N ASN A 218 8.52 9.35 -11.17
CA ASN A 218 8.84 7.98 -11.52
C ASN A 218 10.35 7.79 -11.36
N TRP A 219 10.77 6.91 -10.44
CA TRP A 219 12.18 6.68 -10.11
C TRP A 219 12.78 5.53 -10.91
N ASN A 220 14.00 5.72 -11.40
CA ASN A 220 14.77 4.67 -12.06
C ASN A 220 15.00 3.51 -11.08
N PRO A 221 14.51 2.29 -11.36
CA PRO A 221 14.69 1.16 -10.46
C PRO A 221 16.16 0.73 -10.31
N GLN A 222 17.03 1.12 -11.24
CA GLN A 222 18.48 0.86 -11.17
C GLN A 222 19.17 1.58 -10.01
N LEU A 223 18.51 2.55 -9.36
CA LEU A 223 18.94 3.13 -8.09
C LEU A 223 19.15 2.05 -7.02
N PHE A 224 18.40 0.96 -7.07
CA PHE A 224 18.43 -0.10 -6.06
C PHE A 224 19.29 -1.28 -6.53
N ARG A 225 20.32 -1.59 -5.73
CA ARG A 225 21.27 -2.68 -6.01
C ARG A 225 20.63 -4.07 -5.92
N HIS A 226 19.60 -4.20 -5.09
CA HIS A 226 18.90 -5.46 -4.86
C HIS A 226 17.43 -5.27 -5.15
N HIS A 227 16.86 -6.12 -5.99
CA HIS A 227 15.43 -6.13 -6.23
C HIS A 227 14.92 -7.54 -6.51
N THR A 228 13.66 -7.77 -6.19
CA THR A 228 12.95 -9.00 -6.58
C THR A 228 11.48 -8.69 -6.86
N SER A 229 10.83 -9.59 -7.58
CA SER A 229 9.42 -9.51 -7.91
C SER A 229 8.73 -10.83 -7.62
N ILE A 230 7.57 -10.77 -6.97
CA ILE A 230 6.69 -11.92 -6.81
C ILE A 230 5.36 -11.63 -7.47
N HIS A 231 4.82 -12.61 -8.18
CA HIS A 231 3.48 -12.59 -8.75
C HIS A 231 2.65 -13.62 -8.01
N ALA A 232 1.49 -13.21 -7.49
CA ALA A 232 0.65 -14.09 -6.70
C ALA A 232 -0.81 -13.65 -6.74
N GLN A 233 -1.65 -14.49 -6.15
CA GLN A 233 -3.09 -14.31 -6.10
C GLN A 233 -3.50 -14.09 -4.64
N TRP A 234 -4.42 -13.15 -4.43
CA TRP A 234 -5.08 -13.03 -3.15
C TRP A 234 -5.96 -14.26 -2.91
N PRO A 235 -5.97 -14.83 -1.70
CA PRO A 235 -6.90 -15.91 -1.39
C PRO A 235 -8.35 -15.47 -1.59
N LEU A 236 -9.12 -16.26 -2.35
CA LEU A 236 -10.55 -16.01 -2.55
C LEU A 236 -11.27 -16.01 -1.21
N ARG A 237 -12.07 -14.96 -1.01
CA ARG A 237 -12.85 -14.75 0.21
C ARG A 237 -14.34 -14.71 -0.12
N PRO A 238 -15.20 -15.40 0.64
CA PRO A 238 -16.65 -15.24 0.52
C PRO A 238 -17.06 -13.77 0.68
N ALA A 239 -18.11 -13.33 -0.01
CA ALA A 239 -18.56 -11.92 -0.04
C ALA A 239 -18.87 -11.33 1.35
N ARG A 240 -19.16 -12.17 2.36
CA ARG A 240 -19.41 -11.77 3.75
C ARG A 240 -18.18 -11.90 4.65
N SER A 241 -16.98 -12.00 4.07
CA SER A 241 -15.75 -12.05 4.87
C SER A 241 -15.54 -10.73 5.60
N PRO A 242 -15.07 -10.76 6.85
CA PRO A 242 -14.70 -9.55 7.57
C PRO A 242 -13.65 -8.75 6.80
N ASN A 243 -13.66 -7.44 6.99
CA ASN A 243 -12.61 -6.56 6.47
C ASN A 243 -11.28 -6.77 7.20
N ASP A 244 -10.22 -6.16 6.69
CA ASP A 244 -8.88 -6.37 7.23
C ASP A 244 -8.65 -5.68 8.58
N LEU A 245 -9.49 -4.70 8.94
CA LEU A 245 -9.55 -4.18 10.31
C LEU A 245 -9.98 -5.26 11.30
N ALA A 246 -10.86 -6.17 10.89
CA ALA A 246 -11.27 -7.30 11.70
C ALA A 246 -10.24 -8.44 11.66
N THR A 247 -9.71 -8.81 10.49
CA THR A 247 -8.74 -9.92 10.37
C THR A 247 -7.76 -9.76 9.20
N LEU A 248 -6.47 -9.85 9.48
CA LEU A 248 -5.40 -9.93 8.48
C LEU A 248 -4.95 -11.38 8.23
N GLY A 249 -5.45 -12.32 9.03
CA GLY A 249 -5.05 -13.71 9.04
C GLY A 249 -5.08 -14.35 7.65
N PRO A 250 -6.15 -14.24 6.86
CA PRO A 250 -6.23 -14.83 5.53
C PRO A 250 -5.31 -14.21 4.47
N ASN A 251 -4.73 -13.04 4.72
CA ASN A 251 -4.06 -12.29 3.67
C ASN A 251 -2.69 -12.87 3.28
N PRO A 252 -2.18 -12.55 2.09
CA PRO A 252 -0.78 -12.78 1.79
C PRO A 252 0.12 -12.02 2.79
N GLN A 253 1.09 -12.72 3.37
CA GLN A 253 2.08 -12.11 4.25
C GLN A 253 3.45 -12.66 3.93
N LEU A 254 4.47 -11.84 4.10
CA LEU A 254 5.85 -12.18 3.81
C LEU A 254 6.77 -11.77 4.96
N SER A 255 7.87 -12.49 5.11
CA SER A 255 8.99 -12.04 5.93
C SER A 255 10.06 -11.48 5.01
N LEU A 256 10.51 -10.28 5.35
CA LEU A 256 11.59 -9.57 4.67
C LEU A 256 12.74 -9.40 5.65
N SER A 257 13.85 -10.10 5.41
CA SER A 257 15.07 -9.99 6.19
C SER A 257 16.07 -9.14 5.42
N VAL A 258 16.40 -7.96 5.92
CA VAL A 258 17.33 -7.00 5.31
C VAL A 258 18.61 -6.96 6.13
N ASN A 259 19.76 -7.03 5.46
CA ASN A 259 21.07 -6.95 6.09
C ASN A 259 21.80 -5.69 5.62
N VAL A 260 21.84 -4.67 6.47
CA VAL A 260 22.47 -3.37 6.17
C VAL A 260 23.90 -3.38 6.69
N SER A 261 24.86 -3.57 5.77
CA SER A 261 26.28 -3.45 6.06
C SER A 261 26.75 -2.00 5.99
N GLY A 262 27.35 -1.48 7.07
CA GLY A 262 27.89 -0.13 7.17
C GLY A 262 27.12 0.76 8.15
N ASP A 263 27.45 2.05 8.19
CA ASP A 263 26.99 2.97 9.25
C ASP A 263 25.76 3.81 8.85
N ARG A 264 25.25 3.63 7.62
CA ARG A 264 24.10 4.38 7.11
C ARG A 264 22.91 3.46 6.90
N ALA A 265 21.72 4.00 7.14
CA ALA A 265 20.48 3.30 6.85
C ALA A 265 20.35 3.02 5.34
N ALA A 266 19.70 1.91 5.01
CA ALA A 266 19.41 1.50 3.64
C ALA A 266 17.93 1.70 3.30
N ALA A 267 17.66 2.38 2.18
CA ALA A 267 16.31 2.54 1.67
C ALA A 267 15.73 1.19 1.19
N VAL A 268 14.47 0.94 1.55
CA VAL A 268 13.67 -0.22 1.13
C VAL A 268 12.30 0.24 0.66
N TRP A 269 11.96 -0.10 -0.58
CA TRP A 269 10.71 0.30 -1.23
C TRP A 269 9.92 -0.94 -1.64
N LEU A 270 8.63 -0.95 -1.33
CA LEU A 270 7.68 -2.02 -1.63
C LEU A 270 6.63 -1.46 -2.59
N LEU A 271 6.63 -1.93 -3.84
CA LEU A 271 5.64 -1.56 -4.84
C LEU A 271 4.66 -2.71 -5.04
N LEU A 272 3.49 -2.61 -4.41
CA LEU A 272 2.37 -3.51 -4.63
C LEU A 272 1.57 -3.05 -5.85
N THR A 273 1.48 -3.89 -6.86
CA THR A 273 0.75 -3.65 -8.10
C THR A 273 -0.41 -4.62 -8.24
N ARG A 274 -1.64 -4.11 -8.25
CA ARG A 274 -2.82 -4.88 -8.60
C ARG A 274 -2.80 -5.21 -10.09
N HIS A 275 -3.19 -6.43 -10.46
CA HIS A 275 -3.40 -6.79 -11.84
C HIS A 275 -4.78 -6.37 -12.30
N THR A 276 -4.86 -5.81 -13.49
CA THR A 276 -6.13 -5.44 -14.13
C THR A 276 -6.37 -6.38 -15.30
N THR A 277 -7.57 -6.98 -15.34
CA THR A 277 -8.00 -7.85 -16.45
C THR A 277 -9.24 -7.31 -17.18
N ARG A 278 -9.97 -6.38 -16.55
CA ARG A 278 -11.18 -5.74 -17.11
C ARG A 278 -11.11 -4.23 -16.94
N LYS A 279 -11.68 -3.50 -17.89
CA LYS A 279 -11.67 -2.02 -17.96
C LYS A 279 -12.21 -1.33 -16.70
N GLN A 280 -13.18 -1.92 -16.00
CA GLN A 280 -13.79 -1.37 -14.78
C GLN A 280 -13.32 -2.04 -13.47
N GLN A 281 -12.32 -2.92 -13.53
CA GLN A 281 -11.83 -3.62 -12.34
C GLN A 281 -11.01 -2.66 -11.47
N GLY A 282 -11.39 -2.54 -10.19
CA GLY A 282 -10.56 -1.85 -9.21
C GLY A 282 -11.21 -0.73 -8.41
N LYS A 283 -12.42 -0.28 -8.76
CA LYS A 283 -13.11 0.81 -8.05
C LYS A 283 -13.24 0.55 -6.54
N ASP A 284 -13.52 -0.70 -6.19
CA ASP A 284 -13.72 -1.18 -4.82
C ASP A 284 -12.50 -1.95 -4.26
N ASP A 285 -11.44 -2.12 -5.05
CA ASP A 285 -10.27 -2.92 -4.69
C ASP A 285 -9.21 -2.02 -4.04
N PHE A 286 -9.46 -1.62 -2.79
CA PHE A 286 -8.51 -0.82 -2.03
C PHE A 286 -7.44 -1.70 -1.39
N LEU A 287 -6.19 -1.60 -1.85
CA LEU A 287 -5.07 -2.42 -1.38
C LEU A 287 -4.00 -1.58 -0.69
N THR A 288 -3.19 -2.23 0.16
CA THR A 288 -2.04 -1.61 0.83
C THR A 288 -1.03 -2.65 1.32
N VAL A 289 0.09 -2.18 1.88
CA VAL A 289 1.06 -3.00 2.61
C VAL A 289 1.27 -2.41 4.01
N HIS A 290 1.08 -3.23 5.03
CA HIS A 290 1.44 -2.91 6.41
C HIS A 290 2.78 -3.57 6.78
N VAL A 291 3.62 -2.85 7.51
CA VAL A 291 4.96 -3.31 7.89
C VAL A 291 5.09 -3.40 9.42
N PHE A 292 5.55 -4.55 9.91
CA PHE A 292 5.74 -4.82 11.33
C PHE A 292 7.20 -5.16 11.63
N LYS A 293 7.88 -4.35 12.46
CA LYS A 293 9.29 -4.56 12.88
C LYS A 293 9.42 -5.58 14.02
N GLN A 294 8.47 -5.58 14.96
CA GLN A 294 8.56 -6.36 16.21
C GLN A 294 8.14 -7.83 16.08
N ARG A 295 7.57 -8.24 14.94
CA ARG A 295 7.07 -9.61 14.74
C ARG A 295 8.12 -10.60 14.26
N GLY A 296 9.31 -10.14 13.84
CA GLY A 296 10.42 -11.03 13.46
C GLY A 296 10.08 -12.00 12.33
N GLY A 297 9.21 -11.60 11.38
CA GLY A 297 8.79 -12.46 10.27
C GLY A 297 7.77 -13.54 10.66
N ARG A 298 6.94 -13.28 11.69
CA ARG A 298 5.82 -14.14 12.09
C ARG A 298 4.50 -13.52 11.63
N ARG A 299 3.50 -14.36 11.32
CA ARG A 299 2.21 -13.89 10.81
C ARG A 299 1.47 -13.01 11.82
N VAL A 300 0.73 -12.05 11.26
CA VAL A 300 -0.14 -11.12 11.97
C VAL A 300 -1.60 -11.47 11.65
N TYR A 301 -2.40 -11.79 12.65
CA TYR A 301 -3.78 -12.23 12.42
C TYR A 301 -4.80 -11.09 12.51
N HIS A 302 -4.41 -9.97 13.13
CA HIS A 302 -5.24 -8.80 13.33
C HIS A 302 -4.40 -7.54 13.19
N LEU A 303 -5.01 -6.44 12.78
CA LEU A 303 -4.30 -5.16 12.71
C LEU A 303 -3.99 -4.67 14.12
N GLU A 304 -2.78 -4.95 14.55
CA GLU A 304 -2.15 -4.37 15.74
C GLU A 304 -1.40 -3.09 15.38
N THR A 305 -0.83 -2.41 16.37
CA THR A 305 0.08 -1.28 16.15
C THR A 305 1.22 -1.73 15.22
N CYS A 306 1.17 -1.24 13.99
CA CYS A 306 2.19 -1.52 12.99
C CYS A 306 3.26 -0.43 13.02
N TRP A 307 4.46 -0.78 12.56
CA TRP A 307 5.55 0.20 12.45
C TRP A 307 5.29 1.18 11.31
N LEU A 308 4.70 0.68 10.21
CA LEU A 308 4.23 1.50 9.11
C LEU A 308 2.87 0.98 8.62
N GLN A 309 1.84 1.80 8.76
CA GLN A 309 0.51 1.54 8.22
C GLN A 309 0.41 2.15 6.82
N GLY A 310 0.48 1.34 5.76
CA GLY A 310 0.25 1.85 4.42
C GLY A 310 -1.18 2.38 4.24
N VAL A 311 -1.34 3.39 3.39
CA VAL A 311 -2.63 3.98 3.01
C VAL A 311 -3.34 3.08 2.00
N TYR A 312 -4.60 2.75 2.27
CA TYR A 312 -5.44 1.97 1.35
C TYR A 312 -5.72 2.78 0.09
N THR A 313 -5.43 2.21 -1.08
CA THR A 313 -5.67 2.87 -2.36
C THR A 313 -6.30 1.91 -3.37
N ASN A 314 -7.24 2.42 -4.15
CA ASN A 314 -7.84 1.71 -5.28
C ASN A 314 -7.08 1.95 -6.60
N ARG A 315 -5.99 2.73 -6.56
CA ARG A 315 -5.04 2.87 -7.66
C ARG A 315 -4.31 1.54 -7.89
N PRO A 316 -3.86 1.27 -9.13
CA PRO A 316 -3.18 0.00 -9.45
C PRO A 316 -1.86 -0.18 -8.70
N HIS A 317 -1.21 0.90 -8.27
CA HIS A 317 0.09 0.88 -7.60
C HIS A 317 0.01 1.49 -6.20
N CYS A 318 0.50 0.76 -5.20
CA CYS A 318 0.71 1.21 -3.83
C CYS A 318 2.20 1.11 -3.52
N LEU A 319 2.82 2.25 -3.21
CA LEU A 319 4.24 2.34 -2.88
C LEU A 319 4.41 2.62 -1.38
N VAL A 320 5.05 1.69 -0.68
CA VAL A 320 5.46 1.85 0.72
C VAL A 320 6.98 1.98 0.79
N LYS A 321 7.48 2.96 1.52
CA LYS A 321 8.92 3.26 1.61
C LYS A 321 9.34 3.46 3.04
N PHE A 322 10.50 2.95 3.40
CA PHE A 322 11.11 3.16 4.71
C PHE A 322 12.62 2.92 4.61
N ASP A 323 13.34 3.42 5.61
CA ASP A 323 14.77 3.18 5.77
C ASP A 323 14.98 2.13 6.87
N VAL A 324 15.98 1.27 6.67
CA VAL A 324 16.38 0.24 7.62
C VAL A 324 17.75 0.61 8.17
N ASP A 325 17.84 0.76 9.48
CA ASP A 325 19.08 1.10 10.19
C ASP A 325 20.17 0.02 9.98
N PRO A 326 21.46 0.35 10.23
CA PRO A 326 22.55 -0.63 10.27
C PRO A 326 22.23 -1.89 11.08
N GLY A 327 22.56 -3.06 10.52
CA GLY A 327 22.34 -4.36 11.14
C GLY A 327 21.37 -5.27 10.38
N THR A 328 21.03 -6.40 10.99
CA THR A 328 20.09 -7.37 10.42
C THR A 328 18.70 -7.19 11.02
N HIS A 329 17.73 -6.91 10.17
CA HIS A 329 16.34 -6.69 10.57
C HIS A 329 15.41 -7.65 9.84
N THR A 330 14.52 -8.31 10.59
CA THR A 330 13.47 -9.16 10.00
C THR A 330 12.11 -8.53 10.21
N LEU A 331 11.52 -8.08 9.11
CA LEU A 331 10.22 -7.43 9.05
C LEU A 331 9.14 -8.42 8.63
N THR A 332 7.91 -8.16 9.05
CA THR A 332 6.71 -8.83 8.52
C THR A 332 5.94 -7.86 7.64
N LEU A 333 5.68 -8.26 6.41
CA LEU A 333 4.85 -7.54 5.45
C LEU A 333 3.47 -8.20 5.42
N ALA A 334 2.43 -7.46 5.73
CA ALA A 334 1.06 -7.90 5.52
C ALA A 334 0.45 -7.11 4.38
N LEU A 335 0.17 -7.79 3.27
CA LEU A 335 -0.58 -7.20 2.17
C LEU A 335 -2.03 -7.15 2.64
N ALA A 336 -2.68 -6.01 2.52
CA ALA A 336 -4.03 -5.82 3.01
C ALA A 336 -4.97 -5.25 1.94
N GLN A 337 -6.25 -5.61 2.05
CA GLN A 337 -7.37 -5.09 1.28
C GLN A 337 -8.36 -4.43 2.26
N TYR A 338 -8.96 -3.31 1.90
CA TYR A 338 -9.90 -2.67 2.82
C TYR A 338 -11.14 -3.56 3.02
N LYS A 339 -11.68 -4.14 1.96
CA LYS A 339 -12.84 -5.05 1.99
C LYS A 339 -12.64 -6.22 1.02
N ALA A 340 -13.22 -7.38 1.35
CA ALA A 340 -13.27 -8.49 0.42
C ALA A 340 -14.14 -8.19 -0.77
N VAL A 341 -13.58 -8.45 -1.94
CA VAL A 341 -14.23 -8.30 -3.23
C VAL A 341 -14.58 -9.67 -3.79
N PRO A 342 -15.70 -9.79 -4.54
CA PRO A 342 -16.22 -11.08 -4.99
C PRO A 342 -15.45 -11.67 -6.18
N HIS A 343 -14.44 -10.98 -6.70
CA HIS A 343 -13.58 -11.42 -7.81
C HIS A 343 -12.16 -11.75 -7.34
N GLN A 344 -11.44 -12.51 -8.18
CA GLN A 344 -10.03 -12.80 -7.97
C GLN A 344 -9.20 -11.52 -8.07
N VAL A 345 -8.37 -11.28 -7.05
CA VAL A 345 -7.39 -10.18 -7.04
C VAL A 345 -6.02 -10.79 -7.25
N ASP A 346 -5.41 -10.51 -8.40
CA ASP A 346 -4.02 -10.90 -8.68
C ASP A 346 -3.11 -9.69 -8.47
N TYR A 347 -1.87 -9.94 -8.05
CA TYR A 347 -0.94 -8.87 -7.73
C TYR A 347 0.50 -9.22 -8.05
N THR A 348 1.31 -8.17 -8.16
CA THR A 348 2.77 -8.23 -8.16
C THR A 348 3.27 -7.42 -6.98
N LEU A 349 4.17 -7.97 -6.17
CA LEU A 349 4.92 -7.19 -5.19
C LEU A 349 6.37 -7.11 -5.65
N ASN A 350 6.84 -5.90 -5.94
CA ASN A 350 8.26 -5.64 -6.15
C ASN A 350 8.88 -5.11 -4.86
N VAL A 351 10.03 -5.65 -4.49
CA VAL A 351 10.84 -5.17 -3.36
C VAL A 351 12.14 -4.63 -3.94
N TYR A 352 12.44 -3.37 -3.65
CA TYR A 352 13.67 -2.70 -4.03
C TYR A 352 14.44 -2.31 -2.77
N SER A 353 15.74 -2.56 -2.73
CA SER A 353 16.58 -2.24 -1.58
C SER A 353 17.99 -1.84 -1.96
N MET A 354 18.53 -0.88 -1.20
CA MET A 354 19.95 -0.51 -1.24
C MET A 354 20.86 -1.54 -0.54
N ALA A 355 20.28 -2.45 0.23
CA ALA A 355 20.98 -3.49 0.99
C ALA A 355 20.51 -4.90 0.55
N PRO A 356 21.33 -5.95 0.71
CA PRO A 356 20.92 -7.31 0.42
C PRO A 356 19.77 -7.73 1.34
N PHE A 357 18.82 -8.49 0.78
CA PHE A 357 17.69 -8.98 1.54
C PHE A 357 17.25 -10.38 1.09
N ALA A 358 16.52 -11.06 1.97
CA ALA A 358 15.81 -12.30 1.68
C ALA A 358 14.31 -12.08 1.89
N LEU A 359 13.50 -12.57 0.95
CA LEU A 359 12.04 -12.49 0.99
C LEU A 359 11.46 -13.91 1.00
N ARG A 360 10.61 -14.21 1.97
CA ARG A 360 9.87 -15.49 2.02
C ARG A 360 8.39 -15.27 2.26
N THR A 361 7.56 -16.08 1.63
CA THR A 361 6.13 -16.12 1.96
C THR A 361 5.93 -16.74 3.35
N LEU A 362 4.95 -16.24 4.08
CA LEU A 362 4.56 -16.82 5.37
C LEU A 362 3.30 -17.65 5.12
N PRO A 363 3.35 -18.99 5.09
CA PRO A 363 2.15 -19.80 4.86
C PRO A 363 1.17 -19.67 6.03
N MET A 364 -0.12 -19.90 5.77
CA MET A 364 -1.13 -19.99 6.83
C MET A 364 -0.78 -21.19 7.74
N GLY A 365 -0.24 -20.90 8.93
CA GLY A 365 0.08 -21.93 9.92
C GLY A 365 -1.17 -22.57 10.52
N LEU A 366 -2.21 -21.78 10.83
CA LEU A 366 -3.44 -22.27 11.45
C LEU A 366 -4.33 -22.99 10.43
N ARG A 367 -4.05 -24.28 10.20
CA ARG A 367 -4.72 -25.11 9.18
C ARG A 367 -6.08 -25.62 9.62
N HIS A 368 -6.28 -25.79 10.92
CA HIS A 368 -7.55 -26.25 11.47
C HIS A 368 -8.39 -25.06 11.91
N ALA A 369 -9.67 -25.07 11.55
CA ALA A 369 -10.64 -24.06 11.95
C ALA A 369 -11.93 -24.74 12.43
N LEU A 370 -12.38 -24.36 13.63
CA LEU A 370 -13.66 -24.74 14.20
C LEU A 370 -14.51 -23.49 14.35
N HIS A 371 -15.73 -23.52 13.81
CA HIS A 371 -16.68 -22.41 13.92
C HIS A 371 -17.89 -22.87 14.74
N ALA A 372 -18.30 -22.06 15.71
CA ALA A 372 -19.49 -22.30 16.52
C ALA A 372 -20.37 -21.04 16.53
N LYS A 373 -21.58 -21.14 15.98
CA LYS A 373 -22.53 -20.03 16.04
C LYS A 373 -23.28 -20.06 17.36
N GLY A 374 -23.54 -18.89 17.94
CA GLY A 374 -24.26 -18.73 19.19
C GLY A 374 -25.06 -17.43 19.25
N ARG A 375 -25.78 -17.25 20.36
CA ARG A 375 -26.45 -15.99 20.69
C ARG A 375 -26.42 -15.79 22.19
N TRP A 376 -26.20 -14.55 22.61
CA TRP A 376 -26.49 -14.14 23.98
C TRP A 376 -27.94 -13.71 24.08
N HIS A 377 -28.68 -14.38 24.96
CA HIS A 377 -30.07 -14.06 25.24
C HIS A 377 -30.44 -14.53 26.65
N GLY A 378 -31.26 -13.75 27.34
CA GLY A 378 -31.72 -14.04 28.70
C GLY A 378 -30.55 -14.25 29.67
N ILE A 379 -30.62 -15.33 30.44
CA ILE A 379 -29.60 -15.68 31.46
C ILE A 379 -28.20 -15.86 30.88
N ALA A 380 -28.06 -16.25 29.61
CA ALA A 380 -26.75 -16.45 29.00
C ALA A 380 -26.01 -15.12 28.71
N ALA A 381 -26.69 -13.97 28.81
CA ALA A 381 -26.11 -12.64 28.60
C ALA A 381 -25.61 -12.05 29.93
N GLY A 382 -24.73 -12.77 30.60
CA GLY A 382 -24.28 -12.53 31.98
C GLY A 382 -23.40 -11.30 32.22
N GLY A 383 -23.10 -10.50 31.19
CA GLY A 383 -22.24 -9.32 31.34
C GLY A 383 -20.74 -9.66 31.45
N CYS A 384 -19.93 -8.68 31.87
CA CYS A 384 -18.49 -8.86 32.14
C CYS A 384 -18.24 -9.34 33.59
N GLN A 385 -16.98 -9.61 33.96
CA GLN A 385 -16.60 -10.14 35.29
C GLN A 385 -17.08 -9.32 36.49
N ASN A 386 -17.50 -8.07 36.26
CA ASN A 386 -18.03 -7.19 37.30
C ASN A 386 -19.49 -7.49 37.67
N TYR A 387 -20.15 -8.43 36.98
CA TYR A 387 -21.54 -8.80 37.22
C TYR A 387 -21.63 -10.24 37.77
N ASP A 388 -22.52 -10.47 38.74
CA ASP A 388 -22.71 -11.80 39.34
C ASP A 388 -23.20 -12.84 38.33
N SER A 389 -23.98 -12.39 37.33
CA SER A 389 -24.45 -13.24 36.23
C SER A 389 -23.36 -13.62 35.23
N TYR A 390 -22.11 -13.14 35.39
CA TYR A 390 -20.98 -13.49 34.51
C TYR A 390 -20.76 -15.00 34.41
N ILE A 391 -21.12 -15.76 35.44
CA ILE A 391 -21.00 -17.21 35.46
C ILE A 391 -21.93 -17.91 34.46
N ASP A 392 -23.02 -17.26 34.08
CA ASP A 392 -24.04 -17.79 33.18
C ASP A 392 -23.68 -17.62 31.69
N ASN A 393 -22.60 -16.87 31.41
CA ASN A 393 -22.09 -16.70 30.07
C ASN A 393 -21.69 -18.05 29.41
N PRO A 394 -21.83 -18.18 28.08
CA PRO A 394 -21.40 -19.36 27.33
C PRO A 394 -19.92 -19.70 27.56
N ARG A 395 -19.67 -20.99 27.83
CA ARG A 395 -18.35 -21.57 28.06
C ARG A 395 -18.08 -22.66 27.03
N TYR A 396 -16.87 -22.66 26.50
CA TYR A 396 -16.39 -23.62 25.52
C TYR A 396 -15.13 -24.29 26.04
N LEU A 397 -15.06 -25.61 25.91
CA LEU A 397 -13.86 -26.37 26.23
C LEU A 397 -13.11 -26.69 24.94
N LEU A 398 -11.91 -26.13 24.79
CA LEU A 398 -11.00 -26.48 23.72
C LEU A 398 -10.00 -27.52 24.24
N THR A 399 -9.90 -28.65 23.54
CA THR A 399 -8.87 -29.66 23.80
C THR A 399 -7.91 -29.68 22.64
N VAL A 400 -6.62 -29.50 22.92
CA VAL A 400 -5.55 -29.65 21.94
C VAL A 400 -4.78 -30.94 22.24
N ALA A 401 -4.52 -31.75 21.22
CA ALA A 401 -3.85 -33.03 21.40
C ALA A 401 -2.35 -32.86 21.69
N GLU A 402 -1.77 -31.76 21.22
CA GLU A 402 -0.36 -31.42 21.34
C GLU A 402 -0.19 -29.90 21.48
N PRO A 403 0.93 -29.43 22.08
CA PRO A 403 1.24 -28.00 22.19
C PRO A 403 1.18 -27.31 20.82
N THR A 404 0.29 -26.33 20.69
CA THR A 404 -0.14 -25.78 19.40
C THR A 404 -0.48 -24.30 19.56
N ASP A 405 -0.11 -23.46 18.59
CA ASP A 405 -0.58 -22.08 18.55
C ASP A 405 -2.09 -22.07 18.24
N VAL A 406 -2.87 -21.39 19.09
CA VAL A 406 -4.31 -21.23 18.93
C VAL A 406 -4.67 -19.74 18.81
N LEU A 407 -5.53 -19.43 17.83
CA LEU A 407 -6.20 -18.14 17.69
C LEU A 407 -7.67 -18.31 18.03
N LEU A 408 -8.13 -17.56 19.04
CA LEU A 408 -9.53 -17.50 19.44
C LEU A 408 -10.11 -16.17 18.97
N GLU A 409 -11.14 -16.24 18.12
CA GLU A 409 -11.86 -15.08 17.60
C GLU A 409 -13.32 -15.14 18.04
N LEU A 410 -13.78 -14.04 18.65
CA LEU A 410 -15.18 -13.82 19.00
C LEU A 410 -15.71 -12.62 18.21
N GLN A 411 -16.70 -12.86 17.35
CA GLN A 411 -17.27 -11.85 16.47
C GLN A 411 -18.76 -11.65 16.76
N CYS A 412 -19.21 -10.41 16.91
CA CYS A 412 -20.63 -10.09 16.96
C CYS A 412 -21.06 -9.53 15.60
N LEU A 413 -22.27 -9.86 15.16
CA LEU A 413 -22.84 -9.29 13.92
C LEU A 413 -23.36 -7.85 14.11
N SER A 414 -23.27 -7.31 15.32
CA SER A 414 -23.71 -5.96 15.68
C SER A 414 -22.55 -5.18 16.31
N ASP A 415 -22.44 -3.93 15.88
CA ASP A 415 -21.43 -2.96 16.33
C ASP A 415 -21.82 -2.30 17.66
N SER A 416 -22.98 -2.66 18.23
CA SER A 416 -23.57 -2.01 19.41
C SER A 416 -23.04 -2.52 20.75
N PHE A 417 -22.18 -3.55 20.75
CA PHE A 417 -21.78 -4.27 21.96
C PHE A 417 -20.27 -4.33 22.12
N SER A 418 -19.72 -3.99 23.28
CA SER A 418 -18.32 -4.29 23.57
C SER A 418 -18.16 -5.77 23.92
N LEU A 419 -17.25 -6.46 23.25
CA LEU A 419 -17.00 -7.89 23.45
C LEU A 419 -15.76 -8.14 24.32
N GLY A 420 -15.81 -9.17 25.15
CA GLY A 420 -14.71 -9.67 25.96
C GLY A 420 -14.55 -11.19 25.81
N LEU A 421 -13.31 -11.68 25.97
CA LEU A 421 -13.02 -13.10 25.94
C LEU A 421 -11.99 -13.42 27.03
N ASP A 422 -12.34 -14.38 27.86
CA ASP A 422 -11.53 -14.88 28.96
C ASP A 422 -11.10 -16.32 28.65
N VAL A 423 -9.83 -16.63 28.95
CA VAL A 423 -9.24 -17.94 28.67
C VAL A 423 -8.51 -18.44 29.91
N ASP A 424 -8.96 -19.60 30.39
CA ASP A 424 -8.35 -20.34 31.49
C ASP A 424 -7.72 -21.62 30.94
N VAL A 425 -6.42 -21.83 31.18
CA VAL A 425 -5.73 -23.08 30.81
C VAL A 425 -5.86 -24.07 31.97
N VAL A 426 -6.29 -25.30 31.68
CA VAL A 426 -6.59 -26.36 32.64
C VAL A 426 -5.74 -27.61 32.32
N ASP A 427 -5.00 -28.14 33.30
CA ASP A 427 -4.18 -29.35 33.11
C ASP A 427 -5.03 -30.64 33.11
N GLY A 428 -4.69 -31.57 32.22
CA GLY A 428 -5.46 -32.77 31.91
C GLY A 428 -5.47 -33.90 32.96
N GLY A 429 -5.14 -33.59 34.23
CA GLY A 429 -4.99 -34.59 35.31
C GLY A 429 -6.30 -35.01 35.99
N GLU A 430 -7.39 -34.26 35.85
CA GLU A 430 -8.66 -34.58 36.49
C GLU A 430 -9.78 -34.75 35.46
N THR A 431 -10.55 -35.83 35.62
CA THR A 431 -11.87 -36.02 35.02
C THR A 431 -12.77 -34.85 35.40
N ALA A 432 -12.73 -33.78 34.60
CA ALA A 432 -13.47 -32.56 34.82
C ALA A 432 -14.99 -32.82 34.76
N GLN A 433 -15.65 -32.79 35.92
CA GLN A 433 -17.10 -32.71 35.99
C GLN A 433 -17.56 -31.33 35.49
N ARG A 434 -18.71 -31.35 34.80
CA ARG A 434 -19.25 -30.28 33.94
C ARG A 434 -19.46 -28.91 34.62
N ASN A 435 -19.35 -28.80 35.95
CA ASN A 435 -19.87 -27.66 36.72
C ASN A 435 -19.01 -27.10 37.87
N GLN A 436 -17.74 -27.47 38.03
CA GLN A 436 -16.90 -26.84 39.08
C GLN A 436 -15.52 -26.47 38.56
N PHE A 437 -15.27 -25.16 38.42
CA PHE A 437 -13.93 -24.59 38.31
C PHE A 437 -13.87 -23.38 39.26
N PRO A 438 -13.15 -23.47 40.39
CA PRO A 438 -12.88 -22.32 41.23
C PRO A 438 -11.78 -21.45 40.61
N LEU A 439 -11.97 -20.13 40.64
CA LEU A 439 -10.92 -19.13 40.38
C LEU A 439 -9.84 -19.28 41.47
N LYS A 440 -8.70 -19.89 41.14
CA LYS A 440 -7.50 -19.80 41.99
C LYS A 440 -6.31 -19.31 41.20
N SER A 441 -5.73 -18.22 41.67
CA SER A 441 -4.38 -17.76 41.33
C SER A 441 -3.37 -18.65 42.05
N GLY A 442 -2.60 -19.43 41.30
CA GLY A 442 -1.50 -20.25 41.82
C GLY A 442 -0.32 -20.28 40.85
N THR A 443 0.89 -20.24 41.40
CA THR A 443 2.16 -20.37 40.67
C THR A 443 2.29 -21.77 40.08
N ARG A 444 2.54 -21.87 38.76
CA ARG A 444 2.47 -23.12 37.98
C ARG A 444 3.88 -23.75 37.80
N THR A 445 4.00 -25.04 38.10
CA THR A 445 5.10 -25.94 37.69
C THR A 445 4.87 -26.45 36.26
N GLU A 446 5.93 -26.79 35.52
CA GLU A 446 5.84 -27.21 34.10
C GLU A 446 4.99 -28.49 33.92
N PRO A 447 3.98 -28.50 33.04
CA PRO A 447 3.13 -29.67 32.83
C PRO A 447 3.68 -30.62 31.76
N GLN A 448 3.66 -31.93 32.04
CA GLN A 448 3.81 -33.01 31.07
C GLN A 448 2.42 -33.64 30.79
N GLY A 449 1.77 -33.31 29.67
CA GLY A 449 0.46 -33.90 29.30
C GLY A 449 -0.34 -33.13 28.24
N ARG A 450 -1.54 -33.65 27.88
CA ARG A 450 -2.52 -32.96 27.01
C ARG A 450 -3.06 -31.71 27.73
N GLU A 451 -2.94 -30.55 27.10
CA GLU A 451 -3.48 -29.29 27.64
C GLU A 451 -4.94 -29.08 27.22
N ARG A 452 -5.76 -28.63 28.16
CA ARG A 452 -7.14 -28.17 27.90
C ARG A 452 -7.20 -26.67 28.16
N ALA A 453 -7.98 -25.95 27.38
CA ALA A 453 -8.27 -24.54 27.64
C ALA A 453 -9.79 -24.34 27.73
N LEU A 454 -10.25 -23.80 28.86
CA LEU A 454 -11.61 -23.30 29.01
C LEU A 454 -11.64 -21.87 28.49
N VAL A 455 -12.52 -21.62 27.52
CA VAL A 455 -12.72 -20.30 26.94
C VAL A 455 -14.12 -19.82 27.30
N ARG A 456 -14.23 -18.66 27.93
CA ARG A 456 -15.50 -18.00 28.25
C ARG A 456 -15.59 -16.69 27.50
N ALA A 457 -16.70 -16.41 26.83
CA ALA A 457 -16.93 -15.06 26.32
C ALA A 457 -17.79 -14.26 27.27
N CYS A 458 -17.59 -12.95 27.24
CA CYS A 458 -18.45 -11.99 27.88
C CYS A 458 -18.77 -10.84 26.91
N ALA A 459 -19.83 -10.10 27.18
CA ALA A 459 -20.14 -8.84 26.52
C ALA A 459 -20.50 -7.80 27.58
N CYS A 460 -20.11 -6.55 27.34
CA CYS A 460 -20.38 -5.44 28.25
C CYS A 460 -21.39 -4.48 27.61
N ALA A 461 -22.66 -4.59 27.99
CA ALA A 461 -23.66 -3.52 27.83
C ALA A 461 -24.75 -3.69 28.90
N SER A 462 -25.23 -2.56 29.45
CA SER A 462 -26.28 -2.50 30.47
C SER A 462 -27.63 -3.06 30.03
N GLU A 463 -27.81 -3.36 28.74
CA GLU A 463 -29.01 -3.98 28.16
C GLU A 463 -28.62 -4.97 27.04
N CYS A 464 -27.94 -6.08 27.37
CA CYS A 464 -27.71 -7.18 26.42
C CYS A 464 -28.98 -8.06 26.26
N ALA A 465 -30.08 -7.52 25.74
CA ALA A 465 -31.28 -8.34 25.52
C ALA A 465 -31.17 -9.27 24.29
N TYR A 466 -30.41 -8.86 23.25
CA TYR A 466 -30.29 -9.60 22.00
C TYR A 466 -28.95 -9.34 21.27
N ALA A 467 -28.02 -10.30 21.30
CA ALA A 467 -26.81 -10.27 20.44
C ALA A 467 -26.53 -11.64 19.80
N CYS A 468 -26.47 -11.69 18.47
CA CYS A 468 -26.02 -12.88 17.73
C CYS A 468 -24.49 -12.87 17.61
N VAL A 469 -23.84 -13.97 17.98
CA VAL A 469 -22.38 -14.06 18.12
C VAL A 469 -21.87 -15.25 17.33
N ASP A 470 -20.80 -15.07 16.57
CA ASP A 470 -20.11 -16.13 15.86
C ASP A 470 -18.73 -16.37 16.50
N TRP A 471 -18.47 -17.62 16.89
CA TRP A 471 -17.20 -18.05 17.44
C TRP A 471 -16.37 -18.73 16.37
N ARG A 472 -15.09 -18.39 16.31
CA ARG A 472 -14.13 -19.01 15.41
C ARG A 472 -12.83 -19.31 16.16
N VAL A 473 -12.47 -20.58 16.21
CA VAL A 473 -11.20 -21.07 16.77
C VAL A 473 -10.33 -21.58 15.62
N ARG A 474 -9.06 -21.20 15.58
CA ARG A 474 -8.08 -21.71 14.60
C ARG A 474 -6.80 -22.20 15.29
N ALA A 475 -6.18 -23.29 14.82
CA ALA A 475 -5.04 -23.95 15.48
C ALA A 475 -3.96 -24.51 14.50
N CYS A 476 -2.68 -24.58 14.91
CA CYS A 476 -1.51 -25.09 14.15
C CYS A 476 -0.56 -26.00 14.97
N ALA A 477 -0.20 -27.19 14.47
CA ALA A 477 0.81 -28.08 15.06
C ALA A 477 2.24 -27.91 14.47
N TRP A 478 3.23 -27.71 15.36
CA TRP A 478 4.74 -27.75 15.26
C TRP A 478 5.48 -26.68 14.40
N MET A 479 6.70 -26.16 14.69
CA MET A 479 7.85 -26.51 15.57
C MET A 479 8.74 -25.24 15.88
N ALA A 480 9.33 -25.20 17.09
CA ALA A 480 10.52 -24.43 17.54
C ALA A 480 10.52 -22.89 17.82
N ALA A 481 11.03 -22.57 19.03
CA ALA A 481 11.70 -21.35 19.53
C ALA A 481 10.88 -20.14 20.08
N ARG A 482 10.67 -20.23 21.41
CA ARG A 482 10.72 -19.28 22.54
C ARG A 482 10.60 -17.74 22.30
N ALA A 483 9.71 -17.11 23.08
CA ALA A 483 9.61 -15.66 23.30
C ALA A 483 9.06 -15.31 24.71
N CYS A 484 9.16 -14.01 25.05
CA CYS A 484 8.82 -13.32 26.30
C CYS A 484 7.34 -12.90 26.45
N VAL A 485 6.93 -12.57 27.69
CA VAL A 485 5.56 -12.41 28.22
C VAL A 485 5.09 -10.95 28.32
N ARG A 486 3.76 -10.69 28.18
CA ARG A 486 2.97 -9.76 29.04
C ARG A 486 1.43 -9.94 28.94
N ARG A 487 0.74 -9.52 30.02
CA ARG A 487 -0.68 -9.69 30.46
C ARG A 487 -1.64 -8.57 30.02
N HIS A 488 -2.95 -8.91 30.05
CA HIS A 488 -4.20 -8.10 30.11
C HIS A 488 -4.51 -7.07 29.01
N LEU A 489 -5.75 -7.13 28.49
CA LEU A 489 -6.42 -6.06 27.72
C LEU A 489 -7.75 -5.70 28.42
N PRO A 490 -7.96 -4.45 28.87
CA PRO A 490 -9.25 -3.99 29.37
C PRO A 490 -10.20 -3.60 28.21
N CYS A 491 -11.51 -3.55 28.50
CA CYS A 491 -12.53 -3.06 27.56
C CYS A 491 -12.30 -1.57 27.24
N GLY A 492 -12.06 -1.23 25.96
CA GLY A 492 -11.88 0.15 25.48
C GLY A 492 -13.21 0.85 25.08
N PRO A 493 -13.19 2.18 24.91
CA PRO A 493 -14.40 2.96 24.58
C PRO A 493 -14.81 2.82 23.09
N ARG A 494 -16.06 3.24 22.82
CA ARG A 494 -16.78 3.10 21.54
C ARG A 494 -16.09 3.87 20.40
N ASP A 495 -15.48 3.13 19.47
CA ASP A 495 -15.23 3.60 18.10
C ASP A 495 -16.07 2.76 17.14
N GLY A 496 -16.84 3.40 16.26
CA GLY A 496 -17.89 2.81 15.40
C GLY A 496 -17.39 1.85 14.31
N ARG A 497 -16.75 0.75 14.71
CA ARG A 497 -16.38 -0.40 13.86
C ARG A 497 -16.82 -1.67 14.57
N GLY A 498 -17.39 -2.63 13.84
CA GLY A 498 -17.92 -3.88 14.41
C GLY A 498 -17.08 -4.51 15.50
N ALA A 499 -17.74 -4.89 16.59
CA ALA A 499 -17.08 -5.30 17.80
C ALA A 499 -16.55 -6.73 17.68
N VAL A 500 -15.24 -6.88 17.87
CA VAL A 500 -14.54 -8.17 17.84
C VAL A 500 -13.60 -8.21 19.04
N SER A 501 -13.71 -9.25 19.87
CA SER A 501 -12.79 -9.50 20.99
C SER A 501 -11.85 -10.66 20.69
N LYS A 502 -10.61 -10.58 21.16
CA LYS A 502 -9.54 -11.51 20.80
C LYS A 502 -8.71 -11.89 22.03
N GLY A 503 -8.58 -13.19 22.29
CA GLY A 503 -7.66 -13.74 23.29
C GLY A 503 -6.57 -14.55 22.62
N LYS A 504 -5.32 -14.37 23.05
CA LYS A 504 -4.17 -15.17 22.59
C LYS A 504 -3.52 -15.82 23.81
N VAL A 505 -3.36 -17.14 23.80
CA VAL A 505 -2.63 -17.88 24.83
C VAL A 505 -1.30 -18.34 24.23
N GLN A 506 -0.17 -17.96 24.86
CA GLN A 506 1.18 -18.43 24.52
C GLN A 506 1.98 -18.69 25.81
N HIS A 507 2.69 -19.83 25.89
CA HIS A 507 3.47 -20.29 27.05
C HIS A 507 4.97 -19.91 26.98
N ARG A 508 5.67 -19.76 28.13
CA ARG A 508 7.13 -19.48 28.24
C ARG A 508 7.83 -20.42 29.25
N ALA A 509 9.07 -20.83 28.94
CA ALA A 509 10.00 -21.56 29.82
C ALA A 509 11.27 -20.74 30.13
N GLY A 510 11.85 -20.97 31.32
CA GLY A 510 12.86 -20.15 32.00
C GLY A 510 14.32 -20.40 31.64
N ASP A 511 15.17 -19.52 32.19
CA ASP A 511 16.63 -19.66 32.21
C ASP A 511 17.05 -20.56 33.37
N VAL A 512 18.06 -21.39 33.10
CA VAL A 512 18.76 -22.20 34.10
C VAL A 512 19.77 -21.32 34.81
N GLN A 513 19.68 -21.23 36.14
CA GLN A 513 20.85 -21.05 36.99
C GLN A 513 20.77 -22.04 38.16
N ALA A 514 21.83 -22.82 38.31
CA ALA A 514 22.10 -23.63 39.48
C ALA A 514 22.81 -22.77 40.54
N SER A 515 22.40 -22.93 41.79
CA SER A 515 23.31 -22.83 42.93
C SER A 515 22.74 -23.61 44.11
N ALA A 516 23.56 -24.52 44.64
CA ALA A 516 23.31 -25.28 45.85
C ALA A 516 23.46 -24.41 47.11
N GLY A 517 22.80 -24.80 48.20
CA GLY A 517 23.16 -24.34 49.53
C GLY A 517 22.06 -24.49 50.57
N GLY A 518 22.23 -25.47 51.46
CA GLY A 518 21.67 -25.52 52.82
C GLY A 518 20.30 -26.14 52.95
#